data_AF-A0AAV6V937-F1
#
_entry.id   AF-A0AAV6V937-F1
#
_cell.length_a   1.000
_cell.length_b   1.000
_cell.length_c   1.000
_cell.angle_alpha   90.00
_cell.angle_beta   90.00
_cell.angle_gamma   90.00
#
_symmetry.space_group_name_H-M   'P 1'
#
loop_
_entity.id
_entity.type
_entity.pdbx_description
1 polymer ?
#
loop_
_entity_poly.entity_id
_entity_poly.type
_entity_poly.pdbx_seq_one_letter_code
_entity_poly.pdbx_strand_id
1 'polypeptide(L)'
;MNVGENEPVLVRVTNEGSRIRRKKVSSREISKKARHSILSGSSSFITCRHNNKAFQCSSIRPVNALDFRKKLYASCDKVLQDQMSDLSVRKLRDMYNNSVSAPELKVSKTMFRKIFCGEFNIGFKSPASDICGYCAMIDNKIKTAGVNEKATLFTEKRIHRIKAKAFYDIIRETHENEVTLCFDMQQVQPLPRTPIQQAFYKRQLSVYNVCITDVTTTKPVFFYLD
;
A
#
# COMPACT_ATOMS: atom_id res chain seq x y z
N MET A 1 -38.31 -65.50 1.56
CA MET A 1 -38.28 -64.27 0.75
C MET A 1 -37.13 -63.44 1.24
N ASN A 2 -36.24 -63.06 0.32
CA ASN A 2 -34.87 -62.64 0.59
C ASN A 2 -34.77 -61.34 1.39
N VAL A 3 -33.83 -61.36 2.34
CA VAL A 3 -33.31 -60.20 3.07
C VAL A 3 -32.42 -59.43 2.10
N GLY A 4 -32.83 -58.22 1.71
CA GLY A 4 -32.04 -57.29 0.91
C GLY A 4 -31.47 -56.20 1.80
N GLU A 5 -30.20 -56.34 2.16
CA GLU A 5 -29.40 -55.32 2.84
C GLU A 5 -29.18 -54.13 1.89
N ASN A 6 -29.61 -52.93 2.30
CA ASN A 6 -29.33 -51.71 1.57
C ASN A 6 -27.91 -51.23 1.90
N GLU A 7 -26.97 -51.51 0.98
CA GLU A 7 -25.63 -50.93 0.98
C GLU A 7 -25.69 -49.40 0.77
N PRO A 8 -24.94 -48.58 1.53
CA PRO A 8 -24.90 -47.14 1.30
C PRO A 8 -24.07 -46.81 0.05
N VAL A 9 -24.73 -46.15 -0.92
CA VAL A 9 -24.12 -45.64 -2.15
C VAL A 9 -23.12 -44.52 -1.81
N LEU A 10 -21.83 -44.79 -2.00
CA LEU A 10 -20.75 -43.85 -1.79
C LEU A 10 -20.66 -42.89 -2.99
N VAL A 11 -21.28 -41.71 -2.85
CA VAL A 11 -21.18 -40.62 -3.84
C VAL A 11 -19.73 -40.17 -3.93
N ARG A 12 -19.06 -40.49 -5.04
CA ARG A 12 -17.70 -40.02 -5.34
C ARG A 12 -17.76 -38.51 -5.54
N VAL A 13 -17.30 -37.76 -4.54
CA VAL A 13 -16.98 -36.34 -4.69
C VAL A 13 -15.89 -36.23 -5.75
N THR A 14 -16.23 -35.69 -6.92
CA THR A 14 -15.25 -35.32 -7.93
C THR A 14 -14.39 -34.22 -7.33
N ASN A 15 -13.15 -34.56 -7.00
CA ASN A 15 -12.12 -33.57 -6.69
C ASN A 15 -11.94 -32.66 -7.91
N GLU A 16 -12.57 -31.48 -7.88
CA GLU A 16 -12.17 -30.35 -8.72
C GLU A 16 -10.78 -29.91 -8.26
N GLY A 17 -9.78 -30.66 -8.73
CA GLY A 17 -8.39 -30.34 -8.52
C GLY A 17 -8.14 -28.94 -9.07
N SER A 18 -7.99 -27.98 -8.16
CA SER A 18 -7.36 -26.71 -8.45
C SER A 18 -6.06 -27.03 -9.18
N ARG A 19 -5.93 -26.63 -10.45
CA ARG A 19 -4.69 -26.78 -11.21
C ARG A 19 -3.59 -25.99 -10.49
N ILE A 20 -2.92 -26.61 -9.53
CA ILE A 20 -1.68 -26.10 -8.96
C ILE A 20 -0.68 -26.18 -10.10
N ARG A 21 -0.50 -25.05 -10.78
CA ARG A 21 0.56 -24.88 -11.78
C ARG A 21 1.87 -25.17 -11.04
N ARG A 22 2.46 -26.36 -11.23
CA ARG A 22 3.84 -26.63 -10.80
C ARG A 22 4.70 -25.53 -11.42
N LYS A 23 5.08 -24.52 -10.63
CA LYS A 23 6.03 -23.50 -11.08
C LYS A 23 7.32 -24.26 -11.41
N LYS A 24 7.59 -24.46 -12.70
CA LYS A 24 8.92 -24.88 -13.15
C LYS A 24 9.86 -23.80 -12.60
N VAL A 25 10.65 -24.18 -11.60
CA VAL A 25 11.64 -23.30 -10.99
C VAL A 25 12.54 -22.86 -12.12
N SER A 26 12.62 -21.56 -12.36
CA SER A 26 13.40 -21.06 -13.49
C SER A 26 14.86 -21.48 -13.34
N SER A 27 15.58 -21.71 -14.44
CA SER A 27 17.02 -22.01 -14.38
C SER A 27 17.79 -20.98 -13.54
N ARG A 28 17.30 -19.74 -13.52
CA ARG A 28 17.81 -18.65 -12.69
C ARG A 28 17.54 -18.84 -11.18
N GLU A 29 16.39 -19.35 -10.79
CA GLU A 29 16.11 -19.74 -9.40
C GLU A 29 16.87 -20.99 -8.97
N ILE A 30 17.10 -21.94 -9.88
CA ILE A 30 17.97 -23.10 -9.65
C ILE A 30 19.41 -22.62 -9.41
N SER A 31 19.94 -21.73 -10.26
CA SER A 31 21.24 -21.12 -10.05
C SER A 31 21.31 -20.26 -8.78
N LYS A 32 20.23 -19.54 -8.43
CA LYS A 32 20.17 -18.75 -7.19
C LYS A 32 20.20 -19.68 -5.97
N LYS A 33 19.46 -20.80 -5.99
CA LYS A 33 19.53 -21.83 -4.94
C LYS A 33 20.93 -22.47 -4.88
N ALA A 34 21.54 -22.80 -6.03
CA ALA A 34 22.88 -23.38 -6.09
C ALA A 34 23.99 -22.46 -5.55
N ARG A 35 23.90 -21.14 -5.78
CA ARG A 35 24.84 -20.15 -5.20
C ARG A 35 24.76 -20.06 -3.67
N HIS A 36 23.63 -20.49 -3.11
CA HIS A 36 23.28 -20.32 -1.71
C HIS A 36 23.13 -21.66 -0.96
N SER A 37 23.26 -22.79 -1.67
CA SER A 37 23.20 -24.15 -1.14
C SER A 37 24.55 -24.64 -0.61
N ILE A 38 25.46 -23.72 -0.29
CA ILE A 38 26.76 -24.06 0.26
C ILE A 38 26.52 -24.68 1.63
N LEU A 39 26.92 -25.95 1.79
CA LEU A 39 26.79 -26.67 3.04
C LEU A 39 27.43 -25.87 4.19
N SER A 40 26.72 -25.80 5.30
CA SER A 40 27.23 -25.36 6.59
C SER A 40 28.51 -26.12 6.91
N GLY A 41 29.66 -25.49 6.63
CA GLY A 41 30.99 -26.12 6.70
C GLY A 41 32.03 -25.63 5.67
N SER A 42 31.62 -25.05 4.54
CA SER A 42 32.59 -24.59 3.53
C SER A 42 33.30 -23.27 3.94
N SER A 43 34.57 -23.10 3.52
CA SER A 43 35.42 -21.93 3.76
C SER A 43 35.24 -20.80 2.73
N SER A 44 34.13 -20.78 1.98
CA SER A 44 33.88 -19.74 0.98
C SER A 44 33.34 -18.46 1.63
N PHE A 45 34.08 -17.37 1.51
CA PHE A 45 33.69 -16.02 1.96
C PHE A 45 33.30 -15.14 0.77
N ILE A 46 32.54 -14.08 1.02
CA ILE A 46 32.17 -13.12 -0.01
C ILE A 46 33.43 -12.35 -0.43
N THR A 47 33.80 -12.44 -1.71
CA THR A 47 34.89 -11.65 -2.27
C THR A 47 34.42 -10.21 -2.46
N CYS A 48 34.79 -9.34 -1.52
CA CYS A 48 34.57 -7.91 -1.67
C CYS A 48 35.77 -7.24 -2.32
N ARG A 49 35.56 -6.21 -3.13
CA ARG A 49 36.62 -5.36 -3.70
C ARG A 49 36.64 -4.01 -2.99
N HIS A 50 36.96 -4.01 -1.69
CA HIS A 50 37.10 -2.77 -0.93
C HIS A 50 38.57 -2.56 -0.58
N ASN A 51 39.05 -1.33 -0.73
CA ASN A 51 40.45 -0.97 -0.49
C ASN A 51 40.70 -0.43 0.94
N ASN A 52 39.75 -0.61 1.87
CA ASN A 52 39.81 -0.07 3.22
C ASN A 52 39.71 -1.19 4.27
N LYS A 53 40.66 -1.22 5.22
CA LYS A 53 40.78 -2.20 6.31
C LYS A 53 39.61 -2.16 7.30
N ALA A 54 38.83 -1.08 7.32
CA ALA A 54 37.70 -0.92 8.24
C ALA A 54 36.50 -1.85 7.92
N PHE A 55 36.39 -2.38 6.70
CA PHE A 55 35.31 -3.27 6.29
C PHE A 55 35.82 -4.70 6.05
N GLN A 56 35.80 -5.52 7.09
CA GLN A 56 36.17 -6.94 7.03
C GLN A 56 35.04 -7.77 6.38
N CYS A 57 34.79 -7.64 5.09
CA CYS A 57 33.80 -8.50 4.42
C CYS A 57 34.27 -9.96 4.27
N SER A 58 35.53 -10.25 4.64
CA SER A 58 36.15 -11.58 4.68
C SER A 58 35.58 -12.49 5.77
N SER A 59 34.79 -11.98 6.72
CA SER A 59 34.14 -12.80 7.77
C SER A 59 32.68 -13.14 7.46
N ILE A 60 32.11 -12.56 6.39
CA ILE A 60 30.72 -12.77 6.03
C ILE A 60 30.60 -13.92 5.03
N ARG A 61 30.01 -15.02 5.50
CA ARG A 61 29.65 -16.15 4.63
C ARG A 61 28.44 -15.77 3.77
N PRO A 62 28.33 -16.30 2.53
CA PRO A 62 27.16 -16.09 1.67
C PRO A 62 25.83 -16.43 2.34
N VAL A 63 25.81 -17.47 3.20
CA VAL A 63 24.64 -17.86 4.00
C VAL A 63 24.30 -16.80 5.04
N ASN A 64 25.29 -16.22 5.72
CA ASN A 64 25.07 -15.16 6.70
C ASN A 64 24.51 -13.89 6.05
N ALA A 65 24.99 -13.51 4.87
CA ALA A 65 24.44 -12.39 4.10
C ALA A 65 23.00 -12.63 3.65
N LEU A 66 22.67 -13.87 3.28
CA LEU A 66 21.29 -14.26 2.98
C LEU A 66 20.39 -14.22 4.20
N ASP A 67 20.84 -14.76 5.32
CA ASP A 67 20.03 -14.78 6.53
C ASP A 67 19.88 -13.37 7.12
N PHE A 68 20.92 -12.52 7.02
CA PHE A 68 20.81 -11.10 7.30
C PHE A 68 19.77 -10.44 6.41
N ARG A 69 19.81 -10.66 5.08
CA ARG A 69 18.81 -10.14 4.15
C ARG A 69 17.41 -10.65 4.45
N LYS A 70 17.26 -11.95 4.72
CA LYS A 70 15.96 -12.55 5.09
C LYS A 70 15.43 -11.93 6.36
N LYS A 71 16.27 -11.71 7.39
CA LYS A 71 15.89 -11.09 8.66
C LYS A 71 15.56 -9.60 8.50
N LEU A 72 16.36 -8.84 7.74
CA LEU A 72 16.15 -7.41 7.50
C LEU A 72 14.84 -7.13 6.75
N TYR A 73 14.45 -8.03 5.84
CA TYR A 73 13.23 -7.92 5.03
C TYR A 73 12.18 -9.00 5.37
N ALA A 74 12.23 -9.57 6.59
CA ALA A 74 11.32 -10.61 7.04
C ALA A 74 9.89 -10.11 7.29
N SER A 75 9.71 -8.79 7.47
CA SER A 75 8.37 -8.24 7.65
C SER A 75 7.59 -8.41 6.36
N CYS A 76 6.54 -9.22 6.40
CA CYS A 76 5.63 -9.40 5.27
C CYS A 76 4.79 -8.13 5.03
N ASP A 77 4.73 -7.25 6.03
CA ASP A 77 4.07 -5.96 5.94
C ASP A 77 4.96 -5.00 5.15
N LYS A 78 4.48 -4.65 3.95
CA LYS A 78 5.08 -3.59 3.14
C LYS A 78 5.15 -2.32 3.98
N VAL A 79 6.34 -1.73 4.07
CA VAL A 79 6.46 -0.36 4.55
C VAL A 79 5.91 0.52 3.44
N LEU A 80 4.71 1.03 3.67
CA LEU A 80 4.02 1.90 2.73
C LEU A 80 4.27 3.34 3.14
N GLN A 81 4.84 4.10 2.22
CA GLN A 81 5.05 5.53 2.44
C GLN A 81 3.84 6.29 1.92
N ASP A 82 2.97 6.69 2.83
CA ASP A 82 1.74 7.44 2.52
C ASP A 82 1.99 8.93 2.25
N GLN A 83 3.20 9.43 2.52
CA GLN A 83 3.53 10.87 2.43
C GLN A 83 4.27 11.30 1.16
N MET A 84 4.43 10.42 0.17
CA MET A 84 5.12 10.75 -1.09
C MET A 84 4.19 10.60 -2.29
N SER A 85 3.06 11.33 -2.27
CA SER A 85 2.03 11.29 -3.32
C SER A 85 2.58 11.60 -4.72
N ASP A 86 3.64 12.41 -4.80
CA ASP A 86 4.27 12.75 -6.08
C ASP A 86 5.39 11.78 -6.50
N LEU A 87 5.79 10.82 -5.67
CA LEU A 87 6.84 9.87 -5.99
C LEU A 87 6.27 8.52 -6.43
N SER A 88 6.81 7.95 -7.50
CA SER A 88 6.43 6.62 -7.99
C SER A 88 7.66 5.79 -8.28
N VAL A 89 7.50 4.46 -8.28
CA VAL A 89 8.58 3.52 -8.68
C VAL A 89 9.16 3.87 -10.05
N ARG A 90 8.36 4.45 -10.94
CA ARG A 90 8.83 4.96 -12.25
C ARG A 90 9.72 6.18 -12.07
N LYS A 91 9.25 7.22 -11.37
CA LYS A 91 10.01 8.46 -11.12
C LYS A 91 11.33 8.16 -10.41
N LEU A 92 11.32 7.28 -9.40
CA LEU A 92 12.53 6.85 -8.70
C LEU A 92 13.54 6.15 -9.61
N ARG A 93 13.09 5.26 -10.49
CA ARG A 93 13.98 4.64 -11.49
C ARG A 93 14.56 5.71 -12.41
N ASP A 94 13.75 6.66 -12.84
CA ASP A 94 14.18 7.71 -13.76
C ASP A 94 15.23 8.60 -13.09
N MET A 95 15.00 9.02 -11.84
CA MET A 95 16.00 9.72 -11.02
C MET A 95 17.30 8.91 -10.85
N TYR A 96 17.19 7.61 -10.54
CA TYR A 96 18.36 6.73 -10.44
C TYR A 96 19.13 6.68 -11.77
N ASN A 97 18.46 6.37 -12.88
CA ASN A 97 19.11 6.28 -14.19
C ASN A 97 19.69 7.63 -14.66
N ASN A 98 19.14 8.76 -14.21
CA ASN A 98 19.67 10.09 -14.50
C ASN A 98 20.87 10.44 -13.61
N SER A 99 20.91 9.93 -12.38
CA SER A 99 22.05 10.12 -11.45
C SER A 99 23.29 9.29 -11.81
N VAL A 100 23.15 8.30 -12.71
CA VAL A 100 24.21 7.37 -13.08
C VAL A 100 24.69 7.65 -14.51
N SER A 101 25.95 8.06 -14.63
CA SER A 101 26.58 8.37 -15.92
C SER A 101 26.86 7.14 -16.77
N ALA A 102 27.12 6.00 -16.13
CA ALA A 102 27.51 4.75 -16.78
C ALA A 102 26.29 3.98 -17.36
N PRO A 103 26.23 3.72 -18.68
CA PRO A 103 25.09 3.04 -19.30
C PRO A 103 24.82 1.63 -18.77
N GLU A 104 25.86 0.89 -18.39
CA GLU A 104 25.80 -0.49 -17.90
C GLU A 104 25.15 -0.62 -16.51
N LEU A 105 25.10 0.47 -15.75
CA LEU A 105 24.46 0.53 -14.43
C LEU A 105 23.00 0.97 -14.51
N LYS A 106 22.52 1.41 -15.68
CA LYS A 106 21.11 1.77 -15.88
C LYS A 106 20.24 0.53 -15.82
N VAL A 107 19.09 0.65 -15.16
CA VAL A 107 18.19 -0.49 -14.93
C VAL A 107 16.84 -0.32 -15.61
N SER A 108 16.28 -1.45 -16.05
CA SER A 108 14.91 -1.52 -16.55
C SER A 108 13.90 -1.32 -15.41
N LYS A 109 12.71 -0.83 -15.75
CA LYS A 109 11.60 -0.65 -14.79
C LYS A 109 11.24 -1.94 -14.06
N THR A 110 11.27 -3.06 -14.77
CA THR A 110 10.93 -4.37 -14.21
C THR A 110 11.98 -4.82 -13.19
N MET A 111 13.26 -4.61 -13.46
CA MET A 111 14.34 -4.92 -12.52
C MET A 111 14.28 -4.02 -11.30
N PHE A 112 14.16 -2.71 -11.50
CA PHE A 112 14.05 -1.74 -10.42
C PHE A 112 12.86 -2.04 -9.51
N ARG A 113 11.67 -2.30 -10.07
CA ARG A 113 10.47 -2.65 -9.29
C ARG A 113 10.61 -3.96 -8.53
N LYS A 114 11.24 -4.99 -9.11
CA LYS A 114 11.48 -6.27 -8.42
C LYS A 114 12.36 -6.07 -7.19
N ILE A 115 13.41 -5.27 -7.34
CA ILE A 115 14.32 -4.95 -6.23
C ILE A 115 13.60 -4.06 -5.21
N PHE A 116 13.02 -2.94 -5.65
CA PHE A 116 12.38 -1.96 -4.77
C PHE A 116 11.18 -2.53 -4.00
N CYS A 117 10.24 -3.19 -4.68
CA CYS A 117 9.04 -3.71 -4.03
C CYS A 117 9.19 -5.13 -3.48
N GLY A 118 10.12 -5.93 -4.01
CA GLY A 118 10.28 -7.33 -3.64
C GLY A 118 11.45 -7.56 -2.69
N GLU A 119 12.56 -6.85 -2.87
CA GLU A 119 13.77 -7.04 -2.06
C GLU A 119 13.88 -6.01 -0.93
N PHE A 120 13.48 -4.75 -1.18
CA PHE A 120 13.40 -3.73 -0.12
C PHE A 120 12.04 -3.71 0.59
N ASN A 121 11.03 -4.39 0.03
CA ASN A 121 9.65 -4.40 0.53
C ASN A 121 9.02 -2.99 0.72
N ILE A 122 9.45 -2.02 -0.09
CA ILE A 122 8.93 -0.65 -0.06
C ILE A 122 7.86 -0.47 -1.14
N GLY A 123 6.74 0.13 -0.77
CA GLY A 123 5.68 0.49 -1.70
C GLY A 123 5.20 1.93 -1.48
N PHE A 124 4.72 2.53 -2.56
CA PHE A 124 3.93 3.76 -2.48
C PHE A 124 2.46 3.38 -2.42
N LYS A 125 1.75 3.95 -1.46
CA LYS A 125 0.29 4.06 -1.51
C LYS A 125 -0.06 5.52 -1.71
N SER A 126 -1.16 5.74 -2.42
CA SER A 126 -1.82 7.03 -2.29
C SER A 126 -2.20 7.21 -0.81
N PRO A 127 -2.04 8.42 -0.25
CA PRO A 127 -2.57 8.71 1.07
C PRO A 127 -4.01 8.19 1.17
N ALA A 128 -4.38 7.67 2.33
CA ALA A 128 -5.77 7.30 2.56
C ALA A 128 -6.64 8.54 2.30
N SER A 129 -7.40 8.50 1.21
CA SER A 129 -8.39 9.53 0.92
C SER A 129 -9.52 9.39 1.92
N ASP A 130 -10.01 10.51 2.46
CA ASP A 130 -11.16 10.50 3.35
C ASP A 130 -12.31 9.72 2.73
N ILE A 131 -12.81 8.74 3.49
CA ILE A 131 -13.91 7.88 3.06
C ILE A 131 -15.19 8.51 3.58
N CYS A 132 -16.18 8.68 2.71
CA CYS A 132 -17.52 9.09 3.12
C CYS A 132 -18.05 8.17 4.24
N GLY A 133 -18.53 8.75 5.34
CA GLY A 133 -19.04 8.00 6.50
C GLY A 133 -20.16 7.01 6.13
N TYR A 134 -21.02 7.38 5.17
CA TYR A 134 -22.05 6.48 4.65
C TYR A 134 -21.46 5.29 3.89
N CYS A 135 -20.43 5.51 3.05
CA CYS A 135 -19.72 4.42 2.38
C CYS A 135 -19.07 3.47 3.38
N ALA A 136 -18.42 4.00 4.43
CA ALA A 136 -17.82 3.21 5.49
C ALA A 136 -18.85 2.36 6.24
N MET A 137 -20.00 2.95 6.57
CA MET A 137 -21.13 2.25 7.19
C MET A 137 -21.64 1.11 6.29
N ILE A 138 -21.93 1.37 5.01
CA ILE A 138 -22.41 0.35 4.05
C ILE A 138 -21.38 -0.77 3.90
N ASP A 139 -20.09 -0.44 3.83
CA ASP A 139 -19.02 -1.44 3.75
C ASP A 139 -18.98 -2.34 4.99
N ASN A 140 -19.20 -1.77 6.18
CA ASN A 140 -19.30 -2.58 7.39
C ASN A 140 -20.55 -3.47 7.37
N LYS A 141 -21.70 -2.97 6.90
CA LYS A 141 -22.91 -3.78 6.72
C LYS A 141 -22.69 -4.93 5.73
N ILE A 142 -22.01 -4.69 4.60
CA ILE A 142 -21.72 -5.73 3.60
C ILE A 142 -20.85 -6.84 4.17
N LYS A 143 -19.90 -6.52 5.07
CA LYS A 143 -19.04 -7.51 5.72
C LYS A 143 -19.83 -8.45 6.62
N THR A 144 -20.84 -7.95 7.32
CA THR A 144 -21.63 -8.72 8.29
C THR A 144 -22.94 -9.29 7.73
N ALA A 145 -23.39 -8.83 6.56
CA ALA A 145 -24.65 -9.23 5.94
C ALA A 145 -24.66 -10.68 5.42
N GLY A 146 -25.86 -11.28 5.42
CA GLY A 146 -26.12 -12.57 4.77
C GLY A 146 -26.08 -12.48 3.24
N VAL A 147 -26.01 -13.63 2.55
CA VAL A 147 -25.87 -13.68 1.08
C VAL A 147 -26.96 -12.90 0.34
N ASN A 148 -28.21 -12.98 0.82
CA ASN A 148 -29.37 -12.33 0.20
C ASN A 148 -29.39 -10.80 0.39
N GLU A 149 -28.80 -10.29 1.48
CA GLU A 149 -28.77 -8.86 1.80
C GLU A 149 -27.58 -8.13 1.16
N LYS A 150 -26.52 -8.85 0.78
CA LYS A 150 -25.36 -8.23 0.12
C LYS A 150 -25.74 -7.59 -1.21
N ALA A 151 -26.63 -8.22 -1.98
CA ALA A 151 -27.04 -7.71 -3.29
C ALA A 151 -27.70 -6.33 -3.19
N THR A 152 -28.57 -6.13 -2.20
CA THR A 152 -29.24 -4.85 -1.96
C THR A 152 -28.25 -3.79 -1.48
N LEU A 153 -27.36 -4.12 -0.54
CA LEU A 153 -26.34 -3.20 -0.04
C LEU A 153 -25.32 -2.79 -1.12
N PHE A 154 -24.93 -3.69 -2.03
CA PHE A 154 -24.09 -3.32 -3.18
C PHE A 154 -24.81 -2.37 -4.14
N THR A 155 -26.10 -2.60 -4.36
CA THR A 155 -26.93 -1.73 -5.20
C THR A 155 -27.07 -0.35 -4.57
N GLU A 156 -27.35 -0.29 -3.27
CA GLU A 156 -27.42 0.95 -2.49
C GLU A 156 -26.10 1.73 -2.56
N LYS A 157 -24.96 1.06 -2.35
CA LYS A 157 -23.63 1.66 -2.49
C LYS A 157 -23.40 2.23 -3.89
N ARG A 158 -23.85 1.52 -4.93
CA ARG A 158 -23.73 1.94 -6.32
C ARG A 158 -24.58 3.19 -6.59
N ILE A 159 -25.82 3.21 -6.12
CA ILE A 159 -26.72 4.37 -6.25
C ILE A 159 -26.10 5.59 -5.56
N HIS A 160 -25.58 5.44 -4.34
CA HIS A 160 -24.93 6.54 -3.62
C HIS A 160 -23.75 7.13 -4.42
N ARG A 161 -22.90 6.30 -5.03
CA ARG A 161 -21.79 6.76 -5.86
C ARG A 161 -22.26 7.48 -7.13
N ILE A 162 -23.33 7.00 -7.76
CA ILE A 162 -23.91 7.65 -8.94
C ILE A 162 -24.47 9.02 -8.56
N LYS A 163 -25.22 9.11 -7.45
CA LYS A 163 -25.75 10.38 -6.94
C LYS A 163 -24.64 11.36 -6.61
N ALA A 164 -23.59 10.91 -5.93
CA ALA A 164 -22.43 11.75 -5.61
C ALA A 164 -21.76 12.28 -6.89
N LYS A 165 -21.58 11.43 -7.91
CA LYS A 165 -21.02 11.86 -9.19
C LYS A 165 -21.91 12.92 -9.87
N ALA A 166 -23.21 12.65 -9.98
CA ALA A 166 -24.17 13.59 -10.58
C ALA A 166 -24.18 14.93 -9.84
N PHE A 167 -24.11 14.92 -8.51
CA PHE A 167 -24.00 16.14 -7.70
C PHE A 167 -22.74 16.96 -8.04
N TYR A 168 -21.58 16.32 -8.18
CA TYR A 168 -20.36 17.04 -8.60
C TYR A 168 -20.43 17.53 -10.03
N ASP A 169 -21.17 16.85 -10.91
CA ASP A 169 -21.37 17.31 -12.29
C ASP A 169 -22.23 18.59 -12.28
N ILE A 170 -23.28 18.66 -11.46
CA ILE A 170 -24.11 19.87 -11.26
C ILE A 170 -23.29 21.02 -10.65
N ILE A 171 -22.45 20.76 -9.64
CA ILE A 171 -21.60 21.80 -9.02
C ILE A 171 -20.63 22.44 -10.02
N ARG A 172 -20.20 21.69 -11.05
CA ARG A 172 -19.31 22.23 -12.08
C ARG A 172 -20.04 23.11 -13.09
N GLU A 173 -21.37 23.08 -13.12
CA GLU A 173 -22.13 23.99 -13.96
C GLU A 173 -22.03 25.40 -13.37
N THR A 174 -21.51 26.33 -14.16
CA THR A 174 -21.35 27.74 -13.76
C THR A 174 -22.40 28.58 -14.46
N HIS A 175 -23.12 29.40 -13.70
CA HIS A 175 -24.10 30.35 -14.24
C HIS A 175 -23.54 31.79 -14.17
N GLU A 176 -23.75 32.59 -15.21
CA GLU A 176 -23.11 33.92 -15.36
C GLU A 176 -23.44 34.93 -14.26
N ASN A 177 -24.52 34.70 -13.50
CA ASN A 177 -24.98 35.57 -12.40
C ASN A 177 -24.98 34.88 -11.03
N GLU A 178 -24.27 33.75 -10.88
CA GLU A 178 -24.22 33.01 -9.62
C GLU A 178 -22.77 32.77 -9.19
N VAL A 179 -22.51 32.88 -7.90
CA VAL A 179 -21.22 32.52 -7.29
C VAL A 179 -21.43 31.26 -6.46
N THR A 180 -20.77 30.17 -6.85
CA THR A 180 -20.82 28.91 -6.09
C THR A 180 -19.62 28.85 -5.16
N LEU A 181 -19.88 28.92 -3.86
CA LEU A 181 -18.86 28.82 -2.82
C LEU A 181 -18.86 27.42 -2.21
N CYS A 182 -17.67 26.83 -2.10
CA CYS A 182 -17.43 25.59 -1.37
C CYS A 182 -16.80 25.92 -0.02
N PHE A 183 -17.37 25.34 1.03
CA PHE A 183 -16.88 25.45 2.40
C PHE A 183 -16.27 24.10 2.79
N ASP A 184 -14.98 24.08 3.06
CA ASP A 184 -14.26 22.89 3.53
C ASP A 184 -13.66 23.17 4.90
N MET A 185 -13.91 22.30 5.87
CA MET A 185 -13.39 22.45 7.23
C MET A 185 -12.24 21.49 7.44
N GLN A 186 -11.08 22.02 7.82
CA GLN A 186 -9.93 21.17 8.11
C GLN A 186 -10.14 20.40 9.43
N GLN A 187 -9.40 19.31 9.58
CA GLN A 187 -9.29 18.63 10.87
C GLN A 187 -8.92 19.64 11.97
N VAL A 188 -9.67 19.63 13.06
CA VAL A 188 -9.42 20.46 14.24
C VAL A 188 -7.97 20.28 14.69
N GLN A 189 -7.19 21.37 14.65
CA GLN A 189 -5.78 21.31 14.99
C GLN A 189 -5.63 21.58 16.50
N PRO A 190 -5.06 20.63 17.27
CA PRO A 190 -4.69 20.92 18.64
C PRO A 190 -3.53 21.93 18.62
N LEU A 191 -3.59 22.93 19.50
CA LEU A 191 -2.46 23.83 19.68
C LEU A 191 -1.20 23.07 20.13
N PRO A 192 -0.01 23.53 19.73
CA PRO A 192 1.24 22.92 20.16
C PRO A 192 1.32 22.85 21.68
N ARG A 193 1.67 21.67 22.19
CA ARG A 193 1.86 21.46 23.64
C ARG A 193 2.98 22.35 24.12
N THR A 194 2.64 23.33 24.95
CA THR A 194 3.61 24.16 25.64
C THR A 194 4.08 23.42 26.90
N PRO A 195 5.40 23.36 27.20
CA PRO A 195 5.92 22.70 28.40
C PRO A 195 5.67 23.52 29.69
N ILE A 196 4.67 24.40 29.69
CA ILE A 196 4.37 25.31 30.79
C ILE A 196 3.28 24.68 31.65
N GLN A 197 3.59 24.46 32.93
CA GLN A 197 2.67 23.82 33.88
C GLN A 197 1.36 24.61 34.07
N GLN A 198 1.39 25.95 33.96
CA GLN A 198 0.19 26.77 34.02
C GLN A 198 -0.75 26.55 32.82
N ALA A 199 -0.21 26.23 31.64
CA ALA A 199 -1.01 25.95 30.45
C ALA A 199 -1.72 24.59 30.54
N PHE A 200 -1.20 23.66 31.34
CA PHE A 200 -1.80 22.34 31.56
C PHE A 200 -3.19 22.40 32.23
N TYR A 201 -3.38 23.34 33.15
CA TYR A 201 -4.66 23.55 33.84
C TYR A 201 -5.58 24.55 33.14
N LYS A 202 -5.16 25.11 32.01
CA LYS A 202 -5.99 26.00 31.18
C LYS A 202 -6.71 25.20 30.10
N ARG A 203 -7.86 25.70 29.67
CA ARG A 203 -8.59 25.14 28.52
C ARG A 203 -7.71 25.23 27.28
N GLN A 204 -7.42 24.09 26.67
CA GLN A 204 -6.71 24.04 25.39
C GLN A 204 -7.64 24.59 24.31
N LEU A 205 -7.23 25.67 23.65
CA LEU A 205 -7.93 26.22 22.49
C LEU A 205 -7.76 25.24 21.31
N SER A 206 -8.86 24.98 20.62
CA SER A 206 -8.89 24.18 19.40
C SER A 206 -8.91 25.15 18.23
N VAL A 207 -7.98 25.00 17.29
CA VAL A 207 -7.95 25.87 16.11
C VAL A 207 -8.81 25.25 15.03
N TYR A 208 -9.81 26.02 14.58
CA TYR A 208 -10.69 25.67 13.48
C TYR A 208 -10.29 26.47 12.25
N ASN A 209 -9.85 25.77 11.21
CA ASN A 209 -9.54 26.38 9.93
C ASN A 209 -10.68 26.09 8.96
N VAL A 210 -11.32 27.14 8.47
CA VAL A 210 -12.33 27.05 7.42
C VAL A 210 -11.73 27.52 6.10
N CYS A 211 -11.80 26.66 5.10
CA CYS A 211 -11.45 26.99 3.74
C CYS A 211 -12.71 27.38 2.98
N ILE A 212 -12.68 28.54 2.34
CA ILE A 212 -13.73 28.99 1.44
C ILE A 212 -13.10 29.13 0.06
N THR A 213 -13.67 28.45 -0.92
CA THR A 213 -13.23 28.48 -2.31
C THR A 213 -14.41 28.79 -3.22
N ASP A 214 -14.19 29.66 -4.21
CA ASP A 214 -15.05 29.70 -5.38
C ASP A 214 -14.74 28.48 -6.26
N VAL A 215 -15.75 27.76 -6.71
CA VAL A 215 -15.61 26.57 -7.57
C VAL A 215 -14.89 26.90 -8.88
N THR A 216 -14.99 28.14 -9.37
CA THR A 216 -14.32 28.60 -10.59
C THR A 216 -12.83 28.87 -10.40
N THR A 217 -12.39 29.09 -9.15
CA THR A 217 -11.05 29.58 -8.84
C THR A 217 -10.19 28.48 -8.24
N THR A 218 -8.92 28.39 -8.66
CA THR A 218 -7.97 27.39 -8.17
C THR A 218 -7.26 27.78 -6.87
N LYS A 219 -7.57 28.97 -6.33
CA LYS A 219 -6.92 29.56 -5.15
C LYS A 219 -7.85 29.51 -3.93
N PRO A 220 -7.61 28.61 -2.97
CA PRO A 220 -8.34 28.59 -1.71
C PRO A 220 -7.99 29.75 -0.79
N VAL A 221 -8.99 30.26 -0.08
CA VAL A 221 -8.84 31.23 1.01
C VAL A 221 -9.11 30.53 2.34
N PHE A 222 -8.26 30.76 3.34
CA PHE A 222 -8.38 30.15 4.66
C PHE A 222 -8.70 31.22 5.70
N PHE A 223 -9.65 30.89 6.56
CA PHE A 223 -10.10 31.71 7.68
C PHE A 223 -9.86 30.96 8.98
N TYR A 224 -9.31 31.65 9.97
CA TYR A 224 -9.16 31.16 11.33
C TYR A 224 -10.40 31.57 12.12
N LEU A 225 -11.00 30.60 12.81
CA LEU A 225 -12.07 30.85 13.77
C LEU A 225 -11.50 30.64 15.17
N ASP A 226 -11.59 31.70 15.97
CA ASP A 226 -11.05 31.81 17.33
C ASP A 226 -12.12 31.50 18.40
#